data_AF-A0A523C7B0-F1
#
_entry.id   AF-A0A523C7B0-F1
#
_cell.length_a   1.000
_cell.length_b   1.000
_cell.length_c   1.000
_cell.angle_alpha   90.00
_cell.angle_beta   90.00
_cell.angle_gamma   90.00
#
_symmetry.space_group_name_H-M   'P 1'
#
loop_
_entity.id
_entity.type
_entity.pdbx_description
1 polymer ?
#
loop_
_entity_poly.entity_id
_entity_poly.type
_entity_poly.pdbx_seq_one_letter_code
_entity_poly.pdbx_strand_id
1 'polypeptide(L)'
;METEMATPRRVPQKSRARIRCPHCGNDTDFFEIADGVVLTTRYLQNNDGSFTQEGDESQVLGEIKFFCGECNQDLSEYHNHFLEMLF
;
A
#
# COMPACT_ATOMS: atom_id res chain seq x y z
N MET A 1 -18.42 -20.32 51.24
CA MET A 1 -18.28 -20.76 49.83
C MET A 1 -18.19 -19.49 49.01
N GLU A 2 -16.99 -18.94 48.91
CA GLU A 2 -16.75 -17.66 48.25
C GLU A 2 -16.26 -17.96 46.83
N THR A 3 -17.08 -17.60 45.85
CA THR A 3 -16.84 -17.87 44.43
C THR A 3 -15.78 -16.91 43.93
N GLU A 4 -14.57 -17.42 43.70
CA GLU A 4 -13.48 -16.70 43.04
C GLU A 4 -13.90 -16.35 41.60
N MET A 5 -14.20 -15.08 41.37
CA MET A 5 -14.49 -14.54 40.05
C MET A 5 -13.20 -14.51 39.24
N ALA A 6 -13.04 -15.48 38.34
CA ALA A 6 -11.94 -15.54 37.40
C ALA A 6 -11.90 -14.29 36.52
N THR A 7 -10.81 -13.53 36.62
CA THR A 7 -10.52 -12.36 35.78
C THR A 7 -10.55 -12.76 34.30
N PRO A 8 -11.23 -12.02 33.41
CA PRO A 8 -11.25 -12.38 32.00
C PRO A 8 -9.83 -12.29 31.43
N ARG A 9 -9.30 -13.42 30.97
CA ARG A 9 -8.06 -13.47 30.20
C ARG A 9 -8.24 -12.56 28.99
N ARG A 10 -7.49 -11.46 28.92
CA ARG A 10 -7.38 -10.66 27.70
C ARG A 10 -6.87 -11.58 26.60
N VAL A 11 -7.74 -11.95 25.67
CA VAL A 11 -7.34 -12.61 24.43
C VAL A 11 -6.40 -11.62 23.74
N PRO A 12 -5.17 -12.00 23.34
CA PRO A 12 -4.33 -11.12 22.58
C PRO A 12 -5.11 -10.76 21.33
N GLN A 13 -5.48 -9.48 21.22
CA GLN A 13 -6.07 -8.93 20.02
C GLN A 13 -5.05 -9.25 18.92
N LYS A 14 -5.41 -10.12 17.96
CA LYS A 14 -4.58 -10.39 16.78
C LYS A 14 -4.22 -9.03 16.21
N SER A 15 -3.00 -8.57 16.46
CA SER A 15 -2.46 -7.40 15.77
C SER A 15 -2.66 -7.70 14.31
N ARG A 16 -3.49 -6.90 13.62
CA ARG A 16 -3.59 -6.90 12.16
C ARG A 16 -2.15 -6.95 11.66
N ALA A 17 -1.80 -8.04 10.97
CA ALA A 17 -0.42 -8.45 10.77
C ALA A 17 0.36 -7.28 10.18
N ARG A 18 1.34 -6.77 10.93
CA ARG A 18 2.20 -5.66 10.48
C ARG A 18 3.25 -6.25 9.54
N ILE A 19 3.44 -5.66 8.37
CA ILE A 19 4.54 -6.02 7.49
C ILE A 19 5.84 -5.48 8.11
N ARG A 20 6.84 -6.36 8.26
CA ARG A 20 8.18 -6.02 8.71
C ARG A 20 9.17 -6.57 7.69
N CYS A 21 10.07 -5.74 7.19
CA CYS A 21 11.15 -6.13 6.30
C CYS A 21 12.02 -7.20 6.98
N PRO A 22 12.16 -8.39 6.41
CA PRO A 22 12.97 -9.46 7.00
C PRO A 22 14.48 -9.18 6.94
N HIS A 23 14.91 -8.18 6.18
CA HIS A 23 16.33 -7.87 5.94
C HIS A 23 16.89 -6.82 6.90
N CYS A 24 16.19 -5.72 7.14
CA CYS A 24 16.64 -4.64 8.02
C CYS A 24 15.72 -4.42 9.24
N GLY A 25 14.59 -5.11 9.31
CA GLY A 25 13.63 -4.98 10.41
C GLY A 25 12.74 -3.73 10.34
N ASN A 26 12.87 -2.90 9.30
CA ASN A 26 11.96 -1.78 9.03
C ASN A 26 10.52 -2.24 8.97
N ASP A 27 9.63 -1.46 9.56
CA ASP A 27 8.19 -1.75 9.64
C ASP A 27 7.33 -0.49 9.51
N THR A 28 7.91 0.59 8.99
CA THR A 28 7.25 1.90 8.83
C THR A 28 7.31 2.46 7.42
N ASP A 29 8.38 2.19 6.66
CA ASP A 29 8.60 2.84 5.36
C ASP A 29 8.66 1.85 4.20
N PHE A 30 7.76 1.95 3.23
CA PHE A 30 7.67 1.04 2.09
C PHE A 30 7.21 1.79 0.85
N PHE A 31 7.59 1.32 -0.33
CA PHE A 31 7.17 1.92 -1.59
C PHE A 31 6.94 0.87 -2.69
N GLU A 32 6.17 1.23 -3.69
CA GLU A 32 5.92 0.40 -4.88
C GLU A 32 6.52 1.05 -6.13
N ILE A 33 7.00 0.22 -7.05
CA ILE A 33 7.37 0.63 -8.40
C ILE A 33 6.47 -0.11 -9.38
N ALA A 34 5.66 0.65 -10.12
CA ALA A 34 4.90 0.14 -11.25
C ALA A 34 5.73 0.31 -12.53
N ASP A 35 6.03 -0.78 -13.22
CA ASP A 35 6.68 -0.76 -14.52
C ASP A 35 5.66 -0.57 -15.65
N GLY A 36 6.07 0.12 -16.73
CA GLY A 36 5.24 0.26 -17.93
C GLY A 36 3.91 1.01 -17.70
N VAL A 37 3.93 2.11 -16.94
CA VAL A 37 2.73 2.94 -16.72
C VAL A 37 2.45 3.83 -17.94
N VAL A 38 1.22 3.76 -18.46
CA VAL A 38 0.68 4.67 -19.45
C VAL A 38 -0.31 5.61 -18.76
N LEU A 39 0.00 6.91 -18.78
CA LEU A 39 -0.89 7.97 -18.30
C LEU A 39 -1.49 8.70 -19.51
N THR A 40 -2.82 8.69 -19.62
CA THR A 40 -3.56 9.42 -20.65
C THR A 40 -4.33 10.55 -20.01
N THR A 41 -3.92 11.79 -20.24
CA THR A 41 -4.63 12.98 -19.78
C THR A 41 -5.35 13.66 -20.94
N ARG A 42 -6.64 13.95 -20.77
CA ARG A 42 -7.46 14.61 -21.78
C ARG A 42 -7.59 16.09 -21.46
N TYR A 43 -7.29 16.93 -22.45
CA TYR A 43 -7.39 18.38 -22.35
C TYR A 43 -8.34 18.92 -23.41
N LEU A 44 -9.15 19.90 -23.03
CA LEU A 44 -9.98 20.70 -23.92
C LEU A 44 -9.37 22.10 -24.03
N GLN A 45 -9.15 22.56 -25.26
CA GLN A 45 -8.66 23.92 -25.50
C GLN A 45 -9.82 24.91 -25.42
N ASN A 46 -9.67 25.92 -24.58
CA ASN A 46 -10.63 26.99 -24.35
C ASN A 46 -10.52 28.07 -25.45
N ASN A 47 -11.55 28.92 -25.56
CA ASN A 47 -11.61 30.00 -26.56
C ASN A 47 -10.53 31.07 -26.38
N ASP A 48 -10.01 31.24 -25.15
CA ASP A 48 -8.91 32.15 -24.86
C ASP A 48 -7.52 31.53 -25.14
N GLY A 49 -7.49 30.28 -25.63
CA GLY A 49 -6.28 29.54 -25.94
C GLY A 49 -5.68 28.76 -24.76
N SER A 50 -6.26 28.87 -23.56
CA SER A 50 -5.88 28.05 -22.41
C SER A 50 -6.41 26.61 -22.53
N PHE A 51 -6.00 25.71 -21.62
CA PHE A 51 -6.45 24.32 -21.60
C PHE A 51 -7.12 23.96 -20.28
N THR A 52 -8.23 23.25 -20.37
CA THR A 52 -8.94 22.64 -19.24
C THR A 52 -8.69 21.13 -19.26
N GLN A 53 -8.26 20.55 -18.14
CA GLN A 53 -8.18 19.09 -18.01
C GLN A 53 -9.60 18.54 -17.78
N GLU A 54 -10.05 17.63 -18.64
CA GLU A 54 -11.37 17.00 -18.50
C GLU A 54 -11.31 15.66 -17.77
N GLY A 55 -10.14 15.04 -17.72
CA GLY A 55 -9.92 13.81 -16.97
C GLY A 55 -8.58 13.16 -17.28
N ASP A 56 -8.28 12.10 -16.52
CA ASP A 56 -7.13 11.25 -16.73
C ASP A 56 -7.50 9.77 -16.55
N GLU A 57 -6.78 8.92 -17.28
CA GLU A 57 -6.79 7.46 -17.14
C GLU A 57 -5.35 6.98 -16.99
N SER A 58 -5.08 6.16 -15.98
CA SER A 58 -3.79 5.51 -15.77
C SER A 58 -3.92 4.00 -15.97
N GLN A 59 -3.06 3.42 -16.80
CA GLN A 59 -2.98 1.98 -17.03
C GLN A 59 -1.56 1.48 -16.68
N VAL A 60 -1.46 0.44 -15.85
CA VAL A 60 -0.20 -0.25 -15.58
C VAL A 60 -0.11 -1.44 -16.55
N LEU A 61 0.91 -1.46 -17.43
CA LEU A 61 1.13 -2.53 -18.40
C LEU A 61 2.17 -3.56 -17.95
N GLY A 62 3.08 -3.17 -17.05
CA GLY A 62 4.13 -4.02 -16.50
C GLY A 62 3.78 -4.58 -15.12
N GLU A 63 4.81 -4.99 -14.40
CA GLU A 63 4.69 -5.51 -13.03
C GLU A 63 4.71 -4.38 -11.98
N ILE A 64 3.98 -4.59 -10.88
CA ILE A 64 4.10 -3.76 -9.68
C ILE A 64 4.98 -4.51 -8.70
N LYS A 65 6.09 -3.88 -8.30
CA LYS A 65 7.02 -4.41 -7.30
C LYS A 65 6.93 -3.64 -6.01
N PHE A 66 7.04 -4.34 -4.89
CA PHE A 66 6.98 -3.77 -3.56
C PHE A 66 8.36 -3.81 -2.92
N PHE A 67 8.78 -2.72 -2.27
CA PHE A 67 10.12 -2.58 -1.73
C PHE A 67 10.13 -2.04 -0.30
N CYS A 68 11.17 -2.41 0.44
CA CYS A 68 11.51 -1.77 1.70
C CYS A 68 12.08 -0.36 1.45
N GLY A 69 11.53 0.65 2.12
CA GLY A 69 12.01 2.03 2.02
C GLY A 69 13.40 2.28 2.62
N GLU A 70 13.76 1.53 3.67
CA GLU A 70 15.03 1.72 4.37
C GLU A 70 16.23 1.02 3.72
N CYS A 71 16.03 -0.19 3.18
CA CYS A 71 17.13 -1.00 2.63
C CYS A 71 16.97 -1.37 1.15
N ASN A 72 15.94 -0.85 0.48
CA ASN A 72 15.63 -1.06 -0.95
C ASN A 72 15.46 -2.52 -1.38
N GLN A 73 15.25 -3.44 -0.44
CA GLN A 73 15.07 -4.84 -0.78
C GLN A 73 13.71 -5.07 -1.42
N ASP A 74 13.69 -5.92 -2.45
CA ASP A 74 12.47 -6.43 -3.07
C ASP A 74 11.69 -7.30 -2.08
N LEU A 75 10.46 -6.86 -1.79
CA LEU A 75 9.47 -7.47 -0.92
C LEU A 75 8.21 -7.87 -1.70
N SER A 76 8.28 -7.98 -3.03
CA SER A 76 7.12 -8.25 -3.89
C SER A 76 6.38 -9.55 -3.55
N GLU A 77 7.01 -10.50 -2.84
CA GLU A 77 6.34 -11.68 -2.28
C GLU A 77 5.23 -11.34 -1.28
N TYR A 78 5.34 -10.20 -0.58
CA TYR A 78 4.36 -9.70 0.39
C TYR A 78 3.31 -8.77 -0.24
N HIS A 79 3.43 -8.47 -1.55
CA HIS A 79 2.60 -7.47 -2.23
C HIS A 79 1.09 -7.76 -2.13
N ASN A 80 0.66 -9.02 -2.32
CA ASN A 80 -0.76 -9.37 -2.18
C ASN A 80 -1.29 -9.10 -0.75
N HIS A 81 -0.49 -9.43 0.26
CA HIS A 81 -0.87 -9.18 1.65
C HIS A 81 -0.91 -7.67 1.95
N PHE A 82 0.04 -6.92 1.41
CA PHE A 82 0.05 -5.46 1.45
C PHE A 82 -1.24 -4.87 0.84
N LEU A 83 -1.68 -5.36 -0.33
CA LEU A 83 -2.90 -4.88 -0.97
C LEU A 83 -4.16 -5.13 -0.12
N GLU A 84 -4.24 -6.26 0.61
CA GLU A 84 -5.34 -6.54 1.55
C GLU A 84 -5.38 -5.57 2.75
N MET A 85 -4.31 -4.79 2.97
CA MET A 85 -4.18 -3.84 4.07
C MET A 85 -4.46 -2.39 3.65
N LEU A 86 -4.76 -2.11 2.38
CA LEU A 86 -5.14 -0.78 1.89
C LEU A 86 -6.64 -0.52 2.12
N PHE A 87 -7.00 0.68 2.60
CA PHE A 87 -8.38 1.10 2.91
C PHE A 87 -8.65 2.55 2.53
#